data_AF-A0A9D8KHG0-F1
#
_entry.id   AF-A0A9D8KHG0-F1
#
_cell.length_a   1.000
_cell.length_b   1.000
_cell.length_c   1.000
_cell.angle_alpha   90.00
_cell.angle_beta   90.00
_cell.angle_gamma   90.00
#
_symmetry.space_group_name_H-M   'P 1'
#
loop_
_entity.id
_entity.type
_entity.pdbx_description
1 polymer ?
#
loop_
_entity_poly.entity_id
_entity_poly.type
_entity_poly.pdbx_seq_one_letter_code
_entity_poly.pdbx_strand_id
1 'polypeptide(L)' 'SFAQLTEHPAGWNLIFKPKVGEDSSAKGIVKTVKEWRAANGKPGFKKA' A
#
# COMPACT_ATOMS: atom_id res chain seq x y z
N SER A 1 4.69 1.98 12.47
CA SER A 1 3.91 0.77 12.09
C SER A 1 3.59 0.79 10.59
N PHE A 2 3.17 -0.32 9.99
CA PHE A 2 2.82 -0.38 8.55
C PHE A 2 1.83 0.71 8.13
N ALA A 3 0.69 0.84 8.84
CA ALA A 3 -0.33 1.83 8.53
C ALA A 3 0.19 3.29 8.59
N GLN A 4 1.07 3.60 9.55
CA GLN A 4 1.68 4.93 9.65
C GLN A 4 2.71 5.20 8.53
N LEU A 5 3.44 4.18 8.08
CA LEU A 5 4.46 4.33 7.04
C LEU A 5 3.84 4.47 5.65
N THR A 6 2.81 3.68 5.36
CA THR A 6 2.12 3.73 4.07
C THR A 6 1.22 4.96 3.98
N GLU A 7 0.65 5.36 5.13
CA GLU A 7 -0.37 6.41 5.28
C GLU A 7 -1.64 6.13 4.46
N HIS A 8 -1.77 4.91 3.96
CA HIS A 8 -2.88 4.50 3.13
C HIS A 8 -4.15 4.38 4.00
N PRO A 9 -5.32 4.89 3.56
CA PRO A 9 -6.54 4.91 4.37
C PRO A 9 -7.01 3.51 4.79
N ALA A 10 -6.75 2.49 3.96
CA ALA A 10 -7.04 1.10 4.32
C ALA A 10 -6.12 0.52 5.41
N GLY A 11 -4.95 1.13 5.66
CA GLY A 11 -4.00 0.69 6.68
C GLY A 11 -3.72 -0.81 6.64
N TRP A 12 -3.86 -1.48 7.80
CA TRP A 12 -3.67 -2.92 7.95
C TRP A 12 -4.68 -3.78 7.19
N ASN A 13 -5.80 -3.22 6.71
CA ASN A 13 -6.77 -3.97 5.91
C ASN A 13 -6.17 -4.42 4.58
N LEU A 14 -5.15 -3.73 4.05
CA LEU A 14 -4.41 -4.19 2.86
C LEU A 14 -3.81 -5.60 3.05
N ILE A 15 -3.52 -5.98 4.30
CA ILE A 15 -2.90 -7.27 4.65
C ILE A 15 -3.95 -8.24 5.19
N PHE A 16 -4.76 -7.80 6.16
CA PHE A 16 -5.64 -8.71 6.91
C PHE A 16 -7.08 -8.78 6.40
N LYS A 17 -7.51 -7.80 5.61
CA LYS A 17 -8.89 -7.70 5.10
C LYS A 17 -8.91 -7.18 3.66
N PRO A 18 -8.21 -7.85 2.73
CA PRO A 18 -8.25 -7.46 1.33
C PRO A 18 -9.67 -7.57 0.80
N LYS A 19 -10.05 -6.67 -0.11
CA LYS A 19 -11.34 -6.79 -0.79
C LYS A 19 -11.33 -8.01 -1.71
N VAL A 20 -12.52 -8.52 -2.01
CA VAL A 20 -12.67 -9.63 -2.96
C VAL A 20 -12.03 -9.24 -4.30
N GLY A 21 -11.09 -10.05 -4.76
CA GLY A 21 -10.36 -9.85 -6.02
C GLY A 21 -9.11 -8.94 -5.93
N GLU A 22 -8.78 -8.38 -4.76
CA GLU A 22 -7.50 -7.67 -4.59
C GLU A 22 -6.33 -8.66 -4.47
N ASP A 23 -5.20 -8.30 -5.09
CA ASP A 23 -3.94 -9.03 -4.93
C ASP A 23 -3.36 -8.76 -3.53
N SER A 24 -3.60 -9.71 -2.62
CA SER A 24 -3.13 -9.68 -1.23
C SER A 24 -1.70 -10.21 -1.04
N SER A 25 -1.00 -10.53 -2.14
CA SER A 25 0.43 -10.86 -2.05
C SER A 25 1.24 -9.63 -1.61
N ALA A 26 2.43 -9.85 -1.04
CA ALA A 26 3.33 -8.76 -0.69
C ALA A 26 3.64 -7.85 -1.90
N LYS A 27 3.75 -8.41 -3.10
CA LYS A 27 3.97 -7.67 -4.34
C LYS A 27 2.76 -6.81 -4.72
N GLY A 28 1.55 -7.36 -4.60
CA GLY A 28 0.29 -6.65 -4.81
C GLY A 28 0.15 -5.47 -3.84
N ILE A 29 0.39 -5.70 -2.56
CA ILE A 29 0.33 -4.66 -1.51
C ILE A 29 1.35 -3.56 -1.77
N VAL A 30 2.60 -3.89 -2.10
CA VAL A 30 3.65 -2.90 -2.43
C VAL A 30 3.24 -2.07 -3.65
N LYS A 31 2.64 -2.69 -4.66
CA LYS A 31 2.12 -1.99 -5.84
C LYS A 31 1.00 -1.02 -5.45
N THR A 32 0.00 -1.46 -4.71
CA THR A 32 -1.12 -0.62 -4.23
C THR A 32 -0.63 0.58 -3.43
N VAL A 33 0.31 0.38 -2.50
CA VAL A 33 0.90 1.47 -1.72
C VAL A 33 1.68 2.44 -2.62
N LYS A 34 2.47 1.93 -3.57
CA LYS A 34 3.26 2.75 -4.50
C LYS A 34 2.35 3.65 -5.35
N GLU A 35 1.31 3.06 -5.94
CA GLU A 35 0.36 3.77 -6.82
C GLU A 35 -0.42 4.83 -6.04
N TRP A 36 -0.94 4.47 -4.87
CA TRP A 36 -1.67 5.42 -4.03
C TRP A 36 -0.80 6.59 -3.57
N ARG A 37 0.44 6.33 -3.11
CA ARG A 37 1.35 7.40 -2.69
C ARG A 37 1.69 8.34 -3.85
N ALA A 38 1.95 7.80 -5.04
CA ALA A 38 2.20 8.61 -6.23
C ALA A 38 0.99 9.48 -6.60
N ALA A 39 -0.22 8.92 -6.58
CA ALA A 39 -1.45 9.66 -6.86
C ALA A 39 -1.76 10.78 -5.84
N ASN A 40 -1.22 10.68 -4.62
CA ASN A 40 -1.41 11.66 -3.55
C ASN A 40 -0.19 12.59 -3.35
N GLY A 41 0.74 12.63 -4.32
CA GLY A 41 1.92 13.51 -4.25
C GLY A 41 2.91 13.16 -3.13
N LYS A 42 2.85 11.94 -2.60
CA LYS A 42 3.70 11.50 -1.49
C LYS A 42 5.01 10.90 -2.00
N PRO A 43 6.13 11.08 -1.28
CA PRO A 43 7.40 10.43 -1.63
C PRO A 43 7.25 8.91 -1.75
N GLY A 44 7.79 8.34 -2.83
CA GLY A 44 7.81 6.90 -3.07
C GLY A 44 8.96 6.18 -2.37
N PHE A 45 9.14 4.89 -2.69
CA PHE A 45 10.25 4.09 -2.17
C PHE A 45 11.61 4.59 -2.68
N LYS A 46 12.65 4.44 -1.85
CA LYS A 46 14.04 4.70 -2.24
C LYS A 46 14.41 3.79 -3.41
N LYS A 47 15.12 4.35 -4.40
CA LYS A 47 15.72 3.56 -5.49
C LYS A 47 16.87 2.70 -4.94
N ALA A 48 17.12 1.55 -5.57
CA ALA A 48 18.27 0.70 -5.26
C ALA A 48 19.58 1.45 -5.53
#